data_AF-A0A968LQM9-F1
#
_entry.id   AF-A0A968LQM9-F1
#
_cell.length_a   1.000
_cell.length_b   1.000
_cell.length_c   1.000
_cell.angle_alpha   90.00
_cell.angle_beta   90.00
_cell.angle_gamma   90.00
#
_symmetry.space_group_name_H-M   'P 1'
#
loop_
_entity.id
_entity.type
_entity.pdbx_description
1 polymer ?
#
loop_
_entity_poly.entity_id
_entity_poly.type
_entity_poly.pdbx_seq_one_letter_code
_entity_poly.pdbx_strand_id
1 'polypeptide(L)'
;MPAIPTTQNYSVYVGPPGIATMSAGSIQWRYETTGTLPTTGTNLDLSLGNQQNARLTFNASSGEGLRLQLNDLNAVNIGTVTALIKAPSGATVSGLANVDGGTNTLWLQTGALTETGTYTVTLAPSGGARNLRLRLRRQGIFALTSGGTPTAMSTSATLTEARLTFTGSVGANLGLALSAITPAASAANPVTVEVYYQDAPLPITSTTLTGTSGGALNLEALASAGEYRVLVRPPP
;
A
#
# COMPACT_ATOMS: atom_id res chain seq x y z
N MET A 1 -9.53 2.49 -18.49
CA MET A 1 -9.34 1.75 -19.76
C MET A 1 -7.88 1.34 -19.89
N PRO A 2 -7.56 0.24 -20.59
CA PRO A 2 -6.20 -0.07 -21.02
C PRO A 2 -5.64 1.07 -21.88
N ALA A 3 -4.31 1.22 -21.92
CA ALA A 3 -3.67 2.12 -22.86
C ALA A 3 -4.07 1.73 -24.28
N ILE A 4 -4.50 2.71 -25.07
CA ILE A 4 -5.04 2.48 -26.40
C ILE A 4 -3.85 2.18 -27.35
N PRO A 5 -3.70 0.95 -27.89
CA PRO A 5 -2.42 0.50 -28.46
C PRO A 5 -2.07 1.10 -29.81
N THR A 6 -3.05 1.70 -30.50
CA THR A 6 -2.88 2.25 -31.84
C THR A 6 -3.79 3.46 -32.03
N THR A 7 -3.28 4.48 -32.71
CA THR A 7 -4.04 5.64 -33.19
C THR A 7 -5.08 5.18 -34.22
N GLN A 8 -6.26 4.80 -33.76
CA GLN A 8 -7.40 4.38 -34.58
C GLN A 8 -8.70 4.94 -34.00
N ASN A 9 -9.76 4.92 -34.79
CA ASN A 9 -11.09 5.34 -34.35
C ASN A 9 -11.74 4.23 -33.50
N TYR A 10 -12.11 4.55 -32.27
CA TYR A 10 -12.85 3.65 -31.37
C TYR A 10 -14.30 4.11 -31.27
N SER A 11 -15.24 3.19 -31.47
CA SER A 11 -16.67 3.46 -31.31
C SER A 11 -17.12 3.13 -29.89
N VAL A 12 -17.86 4.04 -29.25
CA VAL A 12 -18.49 3.82 -27.94
C VAL A 12 -19.99 3.71 -28.16
N TYR A 13 -20.58 2.57 -27.79
CA TYR A 13 -22.03 2.38 -27.83
C TYR A 13 -22.61 2.67 -26.44
N VAL A 14 -23.55 3.60 -26.37
CA VAL A 14 -24.32 3.89 -25.15
C VAL A 14 -25.78 3.57 -25.44
N GLY A 15 -26.32 2.59 -24.72
CA GLY A 15 -27.71 2.17 -24.82
C GLY A 15 -28.33 2.04 -23.43
N PRO A 16 -29.60 2.45 -23.25
CA PRO A 16 -30.30 2.25 -21.99
C PRO A 16 -30.52 0.75 -21.71
N PRO A 17 -30.61 0.33 -20.43
CA PRO A 17 -31.06 -1.02 -20.13
C PRO A 17 -32.53 -1.18 -20.54
N GLY A 18 -32.81 -2.01 -21.55
CA GLY A 18 -34.16 -2.33 -22.02
C GLY A 18 -34.75 -1.32 -23.01
N ILE A 19 -36.08 -1.13 -22.95
CA ILE A 19 -36.85 -0.29 -23.89
C ILE A 19 -36.96 1.19 -23.49
N ALA A 20 -36.22 1.63 -22.44
CA ALA A 20 -36.28 3.00 -21.97
C ALA A 20 -35.65 3.94 -23.00
N THR A 21 -36.27 5.09 -23.28
CA THR A 21 -35.68 6.12 -24.16
C THR A 21 -34.83 7.08 -23.33
N MET A 22 -33.56 7.29 -23.70
CA MET A 22 -32.74 8.37 -23.12
C MET A 22 -33.17 9.70 -23.76
N SER A 23 -33.84 10.57 -23.01
CA SER A 23 -34.37 11.85 -23.51
C SER A 23 -33.37 13.01 -23.44
N ALA A 24 -32.36 12.93 -22.57
CA ALA A 24 -31.27 13.90 -22.45
C ALA A 24 -30.00 13.25 -21.88
N GLY A 25 -28.85 13.58 -22.45
CA GLY A 25 -27.53 13.17 -21.98
C GLY A 25 -26.42 13.85 -22.77
N SER A 26 -25.28 14.11 -22.15
CA SER A 26 -24.07 14.57 -22.81
C SER A 26 -22.93 13.59 -22.56
N ILE A 27 -22.15 13.30 -23.60
CA ILE A 27 -20.96 12.44 -23.52
C ILE A 27 -19.76 13.29 -23.90
N GLN A 28 -18.72 13.28 -23.07
CA GLN A 28 -17.49 14.02 -23.34
C GLN A 28 -16.29 13.16 -22.95
N TRP A 29 -15.30 13.08 -23.85
CA TRP A 29 -13.98 12.57 -23.50
C TRP A 29 -13.26 13.58 -22.61
N ARG A 30 -12.72 13.11 -21.49
CA ARG A 30 -11.85 13.91 -20.62
C ARG A 30 -10.57 13.13 -20.37
N TYR A 31 -9.43 13.82 -20.52
CA TYR A 31 -8.15 13.27 -20.11
C TYR A 31 -8.12 13.09 -18.60
N GLU A 32 -7.63 11.95 -18.15
CA GLU A 32 -7.32 11.73 -16.74
C GLU A 32 -6.14 12.64 -16.36
N THR A 33 -6.16 13.19 -15.15
CA THR A 33 -4.97 13.84 -14.60
C THR A 33 -3.96 12.76 -14.23
N THR A 34 -2.79 12.79 -14.87
CA THR A 34 -1.72 11.80 -14.66
C THR A 34 -0.52 12.40 -13.95
N GLY A 35 0.23 11.58 -13.21
CA GLY A 35 1.46 12.01 -12.56
C GLY A 35 2.10 10.91 -11.72
N THR A 36 3.22 11.22 -11.08
CA THR A 36 3.86 10.34 -10.11
C THR A 36 3.44 10.69 -8.69
N LEU A 37 3.22 9.67 -7.85
CA LEU A 37 2.88 9.84 -6.44
C LEU A 37 4.09 9.45 -5.57
N PRO A 38 4.71 10.41 -4.86
CA PRO A 38 5.85 10.10 -4.00
C PRO A 38 5.47 9.14 -2.86
N THR A 39 6.29 8.11 -2.63
CA THR A 39 6.12 7.13 -1.54
C THR A 39 6.83 7.55 -0.24
N THR A 40 7.44 8.73 -0.23
CA THR A 40 8.19 9.31 0.89
C THR A 40 7.28 9.94 1.95
N GLY A 41 5.98 10.03 1.69
CA GLY A 41 5.05 10.69 2.59
C GLY A 41 5.06 12.20 2.52
N THR A 42 5.55 12.78 1.42
CA THR A 42 5.31 14.17 1.06
C THR A 42 3.87 14.34 0.58
N ASN A 43 3.31 15.52 0.78
CA ASN A 43 1.98 15.85 0.27
C ASN A 43 2.07 16.09 -1.25
N LEU A 44 1.10 15.55 -1.98
CA LEU A 44 0.82 15.89 -3.37
C LEU A 44 -0.56 16.53 -3.43
N ASP A 45 -0.61 17.79 -3.84
CA ASP A 45 -1.86 18.50 -4.09
C ASP A 45 -2.29 18.28 -5.54
N LEU A 46 -3.55 17.89 -5.72
CA LEU A 46 -4.12 17.47 -6.98
C LEU A 46 -5.44 18.19 -7.22
N SER A 47 -5.52 18.99 -8.29
CA SER A 47 -6.76 19.64 -8.72
C SER A 47 -7.40 18.84 -9.85
N LEU A 48 -8.65 18.44 -9.65
CA LEU A 48 -9.47 17.73 -10.62
C LEU A 48 -10.65 18.60 -11.05
N GLY A 49 -10.86 18.72 -12.35
CA GLY A 49 -12.05 19.33 -12.91
C GLY A 49 -13.33 18.51 -12.61
N ASN A 50 -14.48 19.07 -12.96
CA ASN A 50 -15.78 18.39 -12.82
C ASN A 50 -15.75 17.02 -13.50
N GLN A 51 -16.04 15.96 -12.73
CA GLN A 51 -16.01 14.55 -13.17
C GLN A 51 -14.72 14.15 -13.88
N GLN A 52 -13.58 14.72 -13.49
CA GLN A 52 -12.27 14.34 -14.02
C GLN A 52 -11.62 13.29 -13.12
N ASN A 53 -11.25 12.15 -13.72
CA ASN A 53 -10.52 11.10 -13.01
C ASN A 53 -9.03 11.43 -12.92
N ALA A 54 -8.34 10.79 -11.98
CA ALA A 54 -6.89 10.84 -11.87
C ALA A 54 -6.27 9.44 -11.88
N ARG A 55 -5.05 9.36 -12.41
CA ARG A 55 -4.23 8.16 -12.44
C ARG A 55 -2.79 8.51 -12.07
N LEU A 56 -2.40 8.17 -10.86
CA LEU A 56 -1.07 8.43 -10.35
C LEU A 56 -0.28 7.14 -10.25
N THR A 57 0.99 7.16 -10.62
CA THR A 57 1.86 5.99 -10.61
C THR A 57 2.94 6.09 -9.55
N PHE A 58 3.35 4.96 -9.01
CA PHE A 58 4.50 4.85 -8.11
C PHE A 58 5.12 3.46 -8.22
N ASN A 59 6.40 3.33 -7.89
CA ASN A 59 7.08 2.04 -7.88
C ASN A 59 7.06 1.45 -6.48
N ALA A 60 6.76 0.15 -6.40
CA ALA A 60 6.84 -0.63 -5.18
C ALA A 60 7.33 -2.05 -5.47
N SER A 61 7.88 -2.68 -4.44
CA SER A 61 8.43 -4.03 -4.51
C SER A 61 7.50 -5.03 -3.83
N SER A 62 7.54 -6.28 -4.31
CA SER A 62 6.91 -7.41 -3.61
C SER A 62 7.41 -7.47 -2.16
N GLY A 63 6.49 -7.75 -1.24
CA GLY A 63 6.70 -7.76 0.20
C GLY A 63 6.43 -6.40 0.87
N GLU A 64 6.51 -5.26 0.18
CA GLU A 64 6.24 -3.96 0.81
C GLU A 64 4.76 -3.83 1.23
N GLY A 65 4.46 -2.99 2.22
CA GLY A 65 3.11 -2.51 2.50
C GLY A 65 3.00 -1.02 2.18
N LEU A 66 1.80 -0.49 2.05
CA LEU A 66 1.56 0.92 1.72
C LEU A 66 0.42 1.51 2.53
N ARG A 67 0.52 2.80 2.84
CA ARG A 67 -0.55 3.61 3.41
C ARG A 67 -0.74 4.84 2.55
N LEU A 68 -1.92 4.97 1.96
CA LEU A 68 -2.35 6.17 1.28
C LEU A 68 -3.32 6.95 2.17
N GLN A 69 -2.98 8.19 2.44
CA GLN A 69 -3.89 9.18 2.98
C GLN A 69 -4.44 10.03 1.84
N LEU A 70 -5.74 10.29 1.86
CA LEU A 70 -6.40 11.20 0.95
C LEU A 70 -7.26 12.18 1.77
N ASN A 71 -7.05 13.47 1.53
CA ASN A 71 -7.81 14.55 2.15
C ASN A 71 -8.51 15.33 1.05
N ASP A 72 -9.83 15.50 1.15
CA ASP A 72 -10.54 16.49 0.35
C ASP A 72 -10.35 17.86 1.00
N LEU A 73 -9.80 18.81 0.25
CA LEU A 73 -9.55 20.16 0.72
C LEU A 73 -10.75 21.08 0.52
N ASN A 74 -11.80 20.63 -0.18
CA ASN A 74 -12.99 21.42 -0.47
C ASN A 74 -14.16 20.96 0.42
N ALA A 75 -14.48 21.77 1.44
CA ALA A 75 -15.50 21.45 2.45
C ALA A 75 -16.97 21.48 1.95
N VAL A 76 -17.23 21.93 0.71
CA VAL A 76 -18.58 22.23 0.19
C VAL A 76 -18.84 21.50 -1.14
N ASN A 77 -18.67 20.17 -1.15
CA ASN A 77 -18.88 19.37 -2.36
C ASN A 77 -19.92 18.26 -2.15
N ILE A 78 -20.86 18.16 -3.09
CA ILE A 78 -21.84 17.07 -3.22
C ILE A 78 -21.23 15.96 -4.12
N GLY A 79 -21.13 14.75 -3.58
CA GLY A 79 -20.70 13.54 -4.31
C GLY A 79 -19.57 12.75 -3.62
N THR A 80 -19.24 11.58 -4.18
CA THR A 80 -18.30 10.61 -3.59
C THR A 80 -16.96 10.53 -4.34
N VAL A 81 -15.94 9.94 -3.72
CA VAL A 81 -14.69 9.56 -4.40
C VAL A 81 -14.50 8.06 -4.29
N THR A 82 -14.23 7.42 -5.43
CA THR A 82 -13.72 6.04 -5.47
C THR A 82 -12.22 6.07 -5.65
N ALA A 83 -11.48 5.45 -4.75
CA ALA A 83 -10.03 5.40 -4.75
C ALA A 83 -9.56 3.94 -4.75
N LEU A 84 -8.75 3.55 -5.73
CA LEU A 84 -8.21 2.19 -5.85
C LEU A 84 -6.70 2.24 -6.01
N ILE A 85 -6.01 1.27 -5.39
CA ILE A 85 -4.60 0.95 -5.65
C ILE A 85 -4.57 -0.32 -6.48
N LYS A 86 -3.95 -0.26 -7.65
CA LYS A 86 -3.84 -1.36 -8.60
C LYS A 86 -2.41 -1.82 -8.77
N ALA A 87 -2.22 -3.14 -8.82
CA ALA A 87 -0.97 -3.80 -9.12
C ALA A 87 -0.53 -3.59 -10.58
N PRO A 88 0.74 -3.86 -10.92
CA PRO A 88 1.22 -3.88 -12.31
C PRO A 88 0.38 -4.77 -13.23
N SER A 89 -0.10 -5.91 -12.72
CA SER A 89 -1.05 -6.80 -13.41
C SER A 89 -2.43 -6.17 -13.69
N GLY A 90 -2.77 -5.06 -13.02
CA GLY A 90 -4.06 -4.40 -13.08
C GLY A 90 -5.06 -4.84 -12.00
N ALA A 91 -4.71 -5.85 -11.19
CA ALA A 91 -5.51 -6.30 -10.06
C ALA A 91 -5.65 -5.20 -8.99
N THR A 92 -6.83 -5.07 -8.39
CA THR A 92 -7.03 -4.13 -7.27
C THR A 92 -6.45 -4.73 -5.99
N VAL A 93 -5.49 -4.05 -5.38
CA VAL A 93 -4.81 -4.47 -4.14
C VAL A 93 -5.49 -3.88 -2.90
N SER A 94 -6.00 -2.67 -3.01
CA SER A 94 -6.75 -1.99 -1.96
C SER A 94 -7.68 -0.96 -2.60
N GLY A 95 -8.83 -0.72 -1.99
CA GLY A 95 -9.78 0.22 -2.56
C GLY A 95 -10.91 0.59 -1.63
N LEU A 96 -11.43 1.79 -1.83
CA LEU A 96 -12.62 2.32 -1.17
C LEU A 96 -13.51 2.90 -2.26
N ALA A 97 -14.79 2.57 -2.19
CA ALA A 97 -15.78 3.00 -3.15
C ALA A 97 -16.83 3.87 -2.45
N ASN A 98 -17.32 4.86 -3.19
CA ASN A 98 -18.46 5.68 -2.78
C ASN A 98 -18.31 6.37 -1.42
N VAL A 99 -17.10 6.85 -1.09
CA VAL A 99 -16.89 7.59 0.16
C VAL A 99 -17.24 9.05 -0.06
N ASP A 100 -18.13 9.59 0.78
CA ASP A 100 -18.49 11.02 0.75
C ASP A 100 -17.25 11.86 1.06
N GLY A 101 -16.85 12.69 0.08
CA GLY A 101 -15.67 13.54 0.15
C GLY A 101 -15.88 14.81 0.97
N GLY A 102 -16.58 14.72 2.11
CA GLY A 102 -16.59 15.80 3.10
C GLY A 102 -15.19 16.05 3.67
N THR A 103 -15.06 16.82 4.76
CA THR A 103 -13.77 17.08 5.46
C THR A 103 -13.10 15.84 6.08
N ASN A 104 -13.58 14.63 5.73
CA ASN A 104 -13.06 13.36 6.21
C ASN A 104 -11.71 13.03 5.57
N THR A 105 -10.79 12.57 6.40
CA THR A 105 -9.54 11.96 5.92
C THR A 105 -9.81 10.51 5.56
N LEU A 106 -9.59 10.15 4.29
CA LEU A 106 -9.66 8.79 3.81
C LEU A 106 -8.31 8.09 3.96
N TRP A 107 -8.35 6.83 4.39
CA TRP A 107 -7.16 6.00 4.52
C TRP A 107 -7.32 4.70 3.74
N LEU A 108 -6.37 4.45 2.85
CA LEU A 108 -6.20 3.16 2.19
C LEU A 108 -4.91 2.51 2.70
N GLN A 109 -4.98 1.22 2.98
CA GLN A 109 -3.83 0.43 3.41
C GLN A 109 -3.76 -0.83 2.56
N THR A 110 -2.55 -1.26 2.24
CA THR A 110 -2.30 -2.57 1.62
C THR A 110 -1.69 -3.51 2.66
N GLY A 111 -1.94 -4.81 2.49
CA GLY A 111 -1.06 -5.83 3.04
C GLY A 111 0.28 -5.87 2.29
N ALA A 112 1.04 -6.94 2.50
CA ALA A 112 2.25 -7.22 1.73
C ALA A 112 1.90 -7.35 0.24
N LEU A 113 2.54 -6.53 -0.57
CA LEU A 113 2.41 -6.55 -2.02
C LEU A 113 2.95 -7.86 -2.60
N THR A 114 2.31 -8.38 -3.63
CA THR A 114 2.70 -9.66 -4.26
C THR A 114 3.49 -9.49 -5.56
N GLU A 115 3.61 -8.25 -6.05
CA GLU A 115 4.27 -7.94 -7.33
C GLU A 115 5.28 -6.79 -7.15
N THR A 116 6.41 -6.86 -7.86
CA THR A 116 7.35 -5.74 -8.00
C THR A 116 7.07 -5.01 -9.31
N GLY A 117 6.91 -3.69 -9.27
CA GLY A 117 6.74 -2.88 -10.48
C GLY A 117 6.00 -1.57 -10.27
N THR A 118 5.41 -1.05 -11.35
CA THR A 118 4.65 0.20 -11.36
C THR A 118 3.21 -0.04 -10.93
N TYR A 119 2.87 0.44 -9.73
CA TYR A 119 1.52 0.47 -9.21
C TYR A 119 0.78 1.73 -9.64
N THR A 120 -0.55 1.68 -9.62
CA THR A 120 -1.41 2.80 -10.02
C THR A 120 -2.44 3.11 -8.94
N VAL A 121 -2.48 4.35 -8.47
CA VAL A 121 -3.62 4.91 -7.73
C VAL A 121 -4.60 5.53 -8.72
N THR A 122 -5.84 5.04 -8.75
CA THR A 122 -6.92 5.65 -9.51
C THR A 122 -7.88 6.38 -8.59
N LEU A 123 -8.21 7.61 -8.92
CA LEU A 123 -9.23 8.41 -8.25
C LEU A 123 -10.36 8.72 -9.24
N ALA A 124 -11.58 8.39 -8.86
CA ALA A 124 -12.78 8.64 -9.65
C ALA A 124 -13.81 9.38 -8.78
N PRO A 125 -13.84 10.72 -8.83
CA PRO A 125 -14.86 11.51 -8.16
C PRO A 125 -16.19 11.46 -8.93
N SER A 126 -17.30 11.30 -8.20
CA SER A 126 -18.64 11.61 -8.68
C SER A 126 -18.98 13.04 -8.20
N GLY A 127 -19.45 13.89 -9.10
CA GLY A 127 -19.77 15.30 -8.80
C GLY A 127 -18.73 16.32 -9.29
N GLY A 128 -18.74 17.49 -8.65
CA GLY A 128 -18.02 18.69 -9.10
C GLY A 128 -16.49 18.61 -9.03
N ALA A 129 -15.84 19.74 -9.36
CA ALA A 129 -14.39 19.86 -9.26
C ALA A 129 -13.88 19.67 -7.82
N ARG A 130 -12.68 19.08 -7.67
CA ARG A 130 -12.10 18.72 -6.37
C ARG A 130 -10.64 19.13 -6.25
N ASN A 131 -10.25 19.56 -5.06
CA ASN A 131 -8.85 19.70 -4.67
C ASN A 131 -8.54 18.65 -3.62
N LEU A 132 -7.66 17.72 -3.97
CA LEU A 132 -7.31 16.58 -3.15
C LEU A 132 -5.86 16.71 -2.71
N ARG A 133 -5.58 16.36 -1.46
CA ARG A 133 -4.22 16.19 -0.96
C ARG A 133 -3.98 14.72 -0.68
N LEU A 134 -3.01 14.15 -1.40
CA LEU A 134 -2.60 12.77 -1.24
C LEU A 134 -1.28 12.70 -0.49
N ARG A 135 -1.13 11.69 0.34
CA ARG A 135 0.13 11.36 0.99
C ARG A 135 0.30 9.85 1.03
N LEU A 136 1.21 9.33 0.21
CA LEU A 136 1.53 7.90 0.16
C LEU A 136 2.81 7.63 0.94
N ARG A 137 2.77 6.62 1.81
CA ARG A 137 3.91 6.17 2.60
C ARG A 137 4.06 4.66 2.48
N ARG A 138 5.30 4.18 2.44
CA ARG A 138 5.57 2.76 2.67
C ARG A 138 5.22 2.39 4.11
N GLN A 139 4.51 1.29 4.26
CA GLN A 139 4.42 0.55 5.51
C GLN A 139 5.37 -0.63 5.38
N GLY A 140 6.23 -0.85 6.36
CA GLY A 140 6.99 -2.08 6.39
C GLY A 140 6.02 -3.15 6.89
N ILE A 141 5.23 -3.79 6.02
CA ILE A 141 4.43 -4.97 6.40
C ILE A 141 4.78 -6.04 5.37
N PHE A 142 5.63 -6.99 5.76
CA PHE A 142 6.14 -8.06 4.93
C PHE A 142 5.61 -9.41 5.41
N ALA A 143 4.88 -10.15 4.58
CA ALA A 143 4.42 -11.49 4.96
C ALA A 143 5.58 -12.50 4.87
N LEU A 144 5.74 -13.31 5.90
CA LEU A 144 6.66 -14.44 5.96
C LEU A 144 5.85 -15.74 5.93
N THR A 145 6.31 -16.70 5.14
CA THR A 145 5.76 -18.06 5.14
C THR A 145 6.76 -18.99 5.80
N SER A 146 6.32 -19.80 6.77
CA SER A 146 7.19 -20.78 7.42
C SER A 146 7.72 -21.80 6.40
N GLY A 147 9.05 -21.97 6.33
CA GLY A 147 9.70 -22.80 5.32
C GLY A 147 9.64 -22.27 3.88
N GLY A 148 9.15 -21.03 3.68
CA GLY A 148 9.08 -20.38 2.38
C GLY A 148 10.44 -19.81 1.92
N THR A 149 10.45 -19.28 0.70
CA THR A 149 11.61 -18.53 0.18
C THR A 149 11.87 -17.28 1.02
N PRO A 150 13.14 -16.81 1.13
CA PRO A 150 13.46 -15.58 1.83
C PRO A 150 12.65 -14.39 1.32
N THR A 151 11.95 -13.69 2.21
CA THR A 151 11.23 -12.45 1.87
C THR A 151 12.21 -11.28 1.92
N ALA A 152 12.38 -10.59 0.80
CA ALA A 152 13.17 -9.36 0.76
C ALA A 152 12.46 -8.26 1.56
N MET A 153 13.22 -7.56 2.40
CA MET A 153 12.74 -6.45 3.21
C MET A 153 13.73 -5.30 3.14
N SER A 154 13.23 -4.07 3.26
CA SER A 154 14.07 -2.88 3.29
C SER A 154 13.48 -1.83 4.23
N THR A 155 14.36 -0.99 4.77
CA THR A 155 14.04 0.21 5.53
C THR A 155 14.58 1.43 4.78
N SER A 156 14.10 2.62 5.13
CA SER A 156 14.57 3.88 4.55
C SER A 156 14.38 5.02 5.54
N ALA A 157 14.87 6.22 5.21
CA ALA A 157 14.64 7.41 6.05
C ALA A 157 13.16 7.67 6.37
N THR A 158 12.25 7.22 5.51
CA THR A 158 10.79 7.36 5.70
C THR A 158 10.13 6.09 6.23
N LEU A 159 10.88 4.98 6.26
CA LEU A 159 10.46 3.68 6.79
C LEU A 159 11.53 3.20 7.78
N THR A 160 11.48 3.76 8.99
CA THR A 160 12.47 3.50 10.04
C THR A 160 12.33 2.12 10.67
N GLU A 161 11.33 1.34 10.29
CA GLU A 161 11.09 0.00 10.82
C GLU A 161 10.48 -0.86 9.72
N ALA A 162 10.97 -2.09 9.59
CA ALA A 162 10.29 -3.10 8.80
C ALA A 162 9.46 -3.97 9.75
N ARG A 163 8.16 -4.08 9.51
CA ARG A 163 7.27 -5.00 10.23
C ARG A 163 7.00 -6.20 9.35
N LEU A 164 7.11 -7.39 9.89
CA LEU A 164 6.79 -8.62 9.18
C LEU A 164 5.67 -9.36 9.91
N THR A 165 4.92 -10.19 9.20
CA THR A 165 3.85 -11.00 9.78
C THR A 165 4.02 -12.46 9.38
N PHE A 166 3.72 -13.37 10.30
CA PHE A 166 3.63 -14.81 10.00
C PHE A 166 2.53 -15.44 10.85
N THR A 167 1.99 -16.56 10.39
CA THR A 167 1.04 -17.36 11.18
C THR A 167 1.77 -18.49 11.88
N GLY A 168 1.56 -18.58 13.20
CA GLY A 168 2.11 -19.62 14.06
C GLY A 168 1.02 -20.60 14.49
N SER A 169 1.41 -21.86 14.71
CA SER A 169 0.58 -22.87 15.36
C SER A 169 1.05 -23.10 16.80
N VAL A 170 0.14 -23.46 17.71
CA VAL A 170 0.49 -23.79 19.10
C VAL A 170 1.56 -24.89 19.12
N GLY A 171 2.60 -24.71 19.94
CA GLY A 171 3.69 -25.67 20.12
C GLY A 171 4.70 -25.73 18.98
N ALA A 172 4.55 -24.92 17.92
CA ALA A 172 5.51 -24.89 16.83
C ALA A 172 6.85 -24.29 17.29
N ASN A 173 7.95 -24.81 16.74
CA ASN A 173 9.29 -24.25 16.85
C ASN A 173 9.66 -23.61 15.50
N LEU A 174 10.02 -22.34 15.51
CA LEU A 174 10.38 -21.59 14.30
C LEU A 174 11.73 -20.90 14.49
N GLY A 175 12.53 -20.85 13.41
CA GLY A 175 13.74 -20.03 13.35
C GLY A 175 13.51 -18.85 12.41
N LEU A 176 13.71 -17.63 12.89
CA LEU A 176 13.74 -16.42 12.09
C LEU A 176 15.19 -16.08 11.76
N ALA A 177 15.59 -16.26 10.49
CA ALA A 177 16.91 -15.89 10.00
C ALA A 177 16.87 -14.57 9.24
N LEU A 178 17.82 -13.69 9.52
CA LEU A 178 18.10 -12.46 8.76
C LEU A 178 19.46 -12.61 8.10
N SER A 179 19.53 -12.23 6.83
CA SER A 179 20.74 -12.33 6.01
C SER A 179 20.89 -11.13 5.09
N ALA A 180 22.11 -10.90 4.59
CA ALA A 180 22.42 -9.81 3.67
C ALA A 180 22.06 -8.41 4.21
N ILE A 181 22.13 -8.23 5.54
CA ILE A 181 21.84 -6.95 6.20
C ILE A 181 22.85 -5.89 5.73
N THR A 182 22.35 -4.83 5.11
CA THR A 182 23.16 -3.72 4.56
C THR A 182 22.54 -2.37 4.97
N PRO A 183 23.31 -1.44 5.57
CA PRO A 183 24.69 -1.60 6.02
C PRO A 183 24.82 -2.68 7.10
N ALA A 184 26.02 -3.28 7.22
CA ALA A 184 26.24 -4.37 8.18
C ALA A 184 25.98 -3.89 9.61
N ALA A 185 25.26 -4.70 10.39
CA ALA A 185 25.05 -4.44 11.79
C ALA A 185 26.40 -4.46 12.55
N SER A 186 26.51 -3.64 13.59
CA SER A 186 27.70 -3.55 14.44
C SER A 186 27.32 -3.23 15.88
N ALA A 187 28.25 -3.35 16.82
CA ALA A 187 27.99 -2.94 18.20
C ALA A 187 27.63 -1.44 18.33
N ALA A 188 28.16 -0.59 17.46
CA ALA A 188 27.84 0.84 17.40
C ALA A 188 26.51 1.14 16.68
N ASN A 189 26.11 0.25 15.76
CA ASN A 189 24.92 0.39 14.93
C ASN A 189 24.18 -0.97 14.91
N PRO A 190 23.50 -1.35 16.01
CA PRO A 190 22.83 -2.64 16.11
C PRO A 190 21.51 -2.64 15.35
N VAL A 191 21.11 -3.82 14.87
CA VAL A 191 19.75 -4.07 14.37
C VAL A 191 18.96 -4.80 15.45
N THR A 192 17.83 -4.23 15.86
CA THR A 192 16.96 -4.84 16.87
C THR A 192 15.82 -5.58 16.18
N VAL A 193 15.58 -6.82 16.60
CA VAL A 193 14.47 -7.66 16.13
C VAL A 193 13.60 -8.00 17.32
N GLU A 194 12.32 -7.65 17.25
CA GLU A 194 11.32 -7.87 18.30
C GLU A 194 10.17 -8.69 17.70
N VAL A 195 9.70 -9.72 18.41
CA VAL A 195 8.53 -10.51 17.98
C VAL A 195 7.40 -10.28 18.96
N TYR A 196 6.19 -10.06 18.45
CA TYR A 196 4.96 -9.85 19.20
C TYR A 196 3.94 -10.89 18.77
N TYR A 197 3.12 -11.32 19.72
CA TYR A 197 1.89 -12.04 19.40
C TYR A 197 0.76 -11.01 19.23
N GLN A 198 0.15 -10.97 18.05
CA GLN A 198 -0.92 -10.00 17.75
C GLN A 198 -0.48 -8.55 18.11
N ASP A 199 -1.38 -7.78 18.75
CA ASP A 199 -1.13 -6.41 19.21
C ASP A 199 -0.66 -6.34 20.68
N ALA A 200 0.02 -7.38 21.17
CA ALA A 200 0.55 -7.37 22.53
C ALA A 200 1.45 -6.13 22.77
N PRO A 201 1.35 -5.49 23.95
CA PRO A 201 2.10 -4.27 24.25
C PRO A 201 3.61 -4.51 24.46
N LEU A 202 4.02 -5.77 24.67
CA LEU A 202 5.39 -6.19 24.89
C LEU A 202 5.78 -7.32 23.92
N PRO A 203 7.05 -7.36 23.48
CA PRO A 203 7.51 -8.46 22.66
C PRO A 203 7.55 -9.76 23.46
N ILE A 204 7.19 -10.87 22.83
CA ILE A 204 7.33 -12.22 23.39
C ILE A 204 8.81 -12.66 23.38
N THR A 205 9.62 -12.11 22.47
CA THR A 205 11.05 -12.32 22.41
C THR A 205 11.72 -11.19 21.62
N SER A 206 13.02 -10.99 21.84
CA SER A 206 13.82 -10.01 21.12
C SER A 206 15.26 -10.46 20.97
N THR A 207 15.93 -10.03 19.92
CA THR A 207 17.39 -10.15 19.76
C THR A 207 17.98 -8.88 19.18
N THR A 208 19.28 -8.69 19.40
CA THR A 208 20.05 -7.59 18.86
C THR A 208 21.19 -8.16 18.04
N LEU A 209 21.23 -7.80 16.76
CA LEU A 209 22.26 -8.23 15.83
C LEU A 209 23.38 -7.19 15.81
N THR A 210 24.61 -7.65 16.07
CA THR A 210 25.82 -6.81 16.12
C THR A 210 26.97 -7.37 15.28
N GLY A 211 26.75 -8.48 14.57
CA GLY A 211 27.72 -9.12 13.67
C GLY A 211 27.49 -8.78 12.19
N THR A 212 28.51 -9.02 11.37
CA THR A 212 28.47 -8.66 9.95
C THR A 212 27.53 -9.57 9.16
N SER A 213 26.56 -8.96 8.46
CA SER A 213 25.68 -9.53 7.42
C SER A 213 24.50 -10.43 7.79
N GLY A 214 24.23 -10.74 9.06
CA GLY A 214 23.03 -11.52 9.42
C GLY A 214 22.90 -11.93 10.89
N GLY A 215 21.89 -12.74 11.19
CA GLY A 215 21.63 -13.32 12.50
C GLY A 215 20.38 -14.20 12.52
N ALA A 216 20.13 -14.86 13.66
CA ALA A 216 18.95 -15.70 13.82
C ALA A 216 18.32 -15.53 15.21
N LEU A 217 17.00 -15.72 15.27
CA LEU A 217 16.20 -15.75 16.49
C LEU A 217 15.34 -17.00 16.48
N ASN A 218 15.45 -17.82 17.52
CA ASN A 218 14.60 -18.99 17.69
C ASN A 218 13.35 -18.63 18.49
N LEU A 219 12.22 -19.11 18.00
CA LEU A 219 10.91 -19.06 18.64
C LEU A 219 10.55 -20.49 19.02
N GLU A 220 10.68 -20.81 20.30
CA GLU A 220 10.41 -22.15 20.82
C GLU A 220 8.98 -22.23 21.36
N ALA A 221 8.30 -23.33 21.04
CA ALA A 221 7.00 -23.71 21.55
C ALA A 221 6.00 -22.55 21.62
N LEU A 222 5.58 -22.03 20.46
CA LEU A 222 4.62 -20.92 20.38
C LEU A 222 3.39 -21.17 21.26
N ALA A 223 3.13 -20.27 22.20
CA ALA A 223 2.09 -20.46 23.22
C ALA A 223 0.65 -20.37 22.67
N SER A 224 0.45 -19.80 21.48
CA SER A 224 -0.87 -19.57 20.89
C SER A 224 -0.83 -19.71 19.37
N ALA A 225 -1.92 -20.18 18.77
CA ALA A 225 -2.07 -20.13 17.32
C ALA A 225 -2.57 -18.74 16.92
N GLY A 226 -2.06 -18.20 15.82
CA GLY A 226 -2.51 -16.91 15.32
C GLY A 226 -1.42 -16.13 14.59
N GLU A 227 -1.69 -14.85 14.38
CA GLU A 227 -0.76 -13.95 13.72
C GLU A 227 0.29 -13.43 14.71
N TYR A 228 1.54 -13.49 14.27
CA TYR A 228 2.69 -12.93 14.94
C TYR A 228 3.26 -11.79 14.10
N ARG A 229 3.73 -10.76 14.79
CA ARG A 229 4.35 -9.58 14.18
C ARG A 229 5.82 -9.52 14.56
N VAL A 230 6.69 -9.32 13.59
CA VAL A 230 8.12 -9.09 13.80
C VAL A 230 8.41 -7.63 13.51
N LEU A 231 9.07 -6.90 14.39
CA LEU A 231 9.61 -5.59 14.12
C LEU A 231 11.12 -5.70 13.96
N VAL A 232 11.63 -5.20 12.85
CA VAL A 232 13.07 -5.07 12.59
C VAL A 232 13.38 -3.59 12.49
N ARG A 233 14.16 -3.10 13.45
CA ARG A 233 14.56 -1.70 13.54
C ARG A 233 16.05 -1.59 13.19
N PRO A 234 16.41 -0.85 12.13
CA PRO A 234 17.78 -0.51 11.84
C PRO A 234 18.32 0.46 12.92
N PRO A 235 19.64 0.68 12.92
CA PRO A 235 20.26 1.69 13.78
C PRO A 235 19.60 3.06 13.59
N PRO A 236 19.47 3.87 14.65
CA PRO A 236 18.96 5.25 14.56
C PRO A 236 19.85 6.17 13.71
#